data_AF-A0A9E3QA17-F1
#
_entry.id   AF-A0A9E3QA17-F1
#
_cell.length_a   1.000
_cell.length_b   1.000
_cell.length_c   1.000
_cell.angle_alpha   90.00
_cell.angle_beta   90.00
_cell.angle_gamma   90.00
#
_symmetry.space_group_name_H-M   'P 1'
#
loop_
_entity.id
_entity.type
_entity.pdbx_description
1 polymer ?
#
loop_
_entity_poly.entity_id
_entity_poly.type
_entity_poly.pdbx_seq_one_letter_code
_entity_poly.pdbx_strand_id
1 'polypeptide(L)'
;VVSVLNEARSTTLSSLNASQYGVKVDPTQVTLFKGSSYSVGAPDNVLNTLDSSVGIRNISLAGGATQVVFDRLTGRTGESGTFELYLINDPTSSSTISVSGSGIIEAN
;
A
#
# COMPACT_ATOMS: atom_id res chain seq x y z
N VAL A 1 -1.78 -6.31 -4.97
CA VAL A 1 -1.41 -5.44 -3.82
C VAL A 1 0.09 -5.31 -3.63
N VAL A 2 0.84 -6.40 -3.43
CA VAL A 2 2.33 -6.35 -3.31
C VAL A 2 2.98 -5.60 -4.47
N SER A 3 2.54 -5.86 -5.71
CA SER A 3 3.06 -5.17 -6.89
C SER A 3 2.85 -3.66 -6.84
N VAL A 4 1.69 -3.18 -6.35
CA VAL A 4 1.36 -1.75 -6.24
C VAL A 4 2.23 -1.06 -5.18
N LEU A 5 2.48 -1.74 -4.06
CA LEU A 5 3.41 -1.25 -3.03
C LEU A 5 4.86 -1.19 -3.55
N ASN A 6 5.30 -2.23 -4.26
CA ASN A 6 6.63 -2.24 -4.88
C ASN A 6 6.75 -1.18 -5.97
N GLU A 7 5.69 -0.92 -6.74
CA GLU A 7 5.64 0.15 -7.73
C GLU A 7 5.74 1.53 -7.07
N ALA A 8 4.99 1.79 -6.00
CA ALA A 8 5.10 3.03 -5.24
C ALA A 8 6.53 3.27 -4.72
N ARG A 9 7.15 2.23 -4.14
CA ARG A 9 8.54 2.28 -3.67
C ARG A 9 9.52 2.51 -4.81
N SER A 10 9.41 1.76 -5.90
CA SER A 10 10.29 1.88 -7.07
C SER A 10 10.18 3.28 -7.68
N THR A 11 8.97 3.79 -7.87
CA THR A 11 8.72 5.11 -8.47
C THR A 11 9.24 6.25 -7.59
N THR A 12 9.14 6.10 -6.26
CA THR A 12 9.75 7.01 -5.28
C THR A 12 11.28 6.98 -5.37
N LEU A 13 11.90 5.80 -5.47
CA LEU A 13 13.36 5.65 -5.56
C LEU A 13 13.91 6.18 -6.89
N SER A 14 13.19 5.96 -8.00
CA SER A 14 13.53 6.56 -9.30
C SER A 14 13.44 8.09 -9.29
N SER A 15 12.95 8.70 -8.20
CA SER A 15 12.75 10.14 -8.07
C SER A 15 11.98 10.73 -9.25
N LEU A 16 11.05 9.95 -9.82
CA LEU A 16 10.29 10.38 -10.97
C LEU A 16 9.53 11.66 -10.59
N ASN A 17 9.96 12.79 -11.17
CA ASN A 17 9.48 14.14 -10.88
C ASN A 17 9.73 14.66 -9.46
N ALA A 18 10.79 14.22 -8.78
CA ALA A 18 11.10 14.66 -7.41
C ALA A 18 9.91 14.49 -6.43
N SER A 19 9.08 13.49 -6.65
CA SER A 19 7.84 13.25 -5.90
C SER A 19 7.96 12.01 -5.04
N GLN A 20 7.22 11.98 -3.94
CA GLN A 20 7.03 10.80 -3.11
C GLN A 20 5.78 10.08 -3.61
N TYR A 21 5.70 8.77 -3.44
CA TYR A 21 4.52 7.99 -3.76
C TYR A 21 4.12 7.16 -2.57
N GLY A 22 2.82 6.95 -2.44
CA GLY A 22 2.24 6.13 -1.39
C GLY A 22 1.11 5.27 -1.92
N VAL A 23 0.70 4.31 -1.10
CA VAL A 23 -0.44 3.44 -1.38
C VAL A 23 -1.45 3.60 -0.26
N LYS A 24 -2.65 4.06 -0.61
CA LYS A 24 -3.81 4.02 0.27
C LYS A 24 -4.39 2.61 0.23
N VAL A 25 -4.58 2.02 1.39
CA VAL A 25 -5.19 0.71 1.57
C VAL A 25 -6.63 0.88 2.03
N ASP A 26 -7.56 0.29 1.30
CA ASP A 26 -8.98 0.22 1.64
C ASP A 26 -9.44 -1.25 1.56
N PRO A 27 -10.57 -1.62 2.19
CA PRO A 27 -11.02 -3.01 2.27
C PRO A 27 -11.24 -3.71 0.90
N THR A 28 -11.50 -2.95 -0.16
CA THR A 28 -11.87 -3.47 -1.49
C THR A 28 -10.95 -2.97 -2.61
N GLN A 29 -9.99 -2.11 -2.29
CA GLN A 29 -9.10 -1.51 -3.30
C GLN A 29 -7.81 -1.01 -2.67
N VAL A 30 -6.79 -0.86 -3.51
CA VAL A 30 -5.58 -0.11 -3.15
C VAL A 30 -5.37 1.00 -4.16
N THR A 31 -5.03 2.20 -3.70
CA THR A 31 -4.84 3.35 -4.58
C THR A 31 -3.41 3.81 -4.50
N LEU A 32 -2.69 3.74 -5.61
CA LEU A 32 -1.38 4.38 -5.74
C LEU A 32 -1.63 5.88 -5.92
N PHE A 33 -0.97 6.71 -5.12
CA PHE A 33 -1.07 8.16 -5.22
C PHE A 33 0.31 8.80 -5.16
N LYS A 34 0.37 10.03 -5.67
CA LYS A 34 1.56 10.88 -5.65
C LYS A 34 1.42 11.93 -4.55
N GLY A 35 2.47 12.11 -3.76
CA GLY A 35 2.54 13.07 -2.66
C GLY A 35 2.80 12.41 -1.30
N SER A 36 2.82 13.23 -0.26
CA SER A 36 3.01 12.78 1.14
C SER A 36 1.74 12.27 1.81
N SER A 37 0.57 12.49 1.19
CA SER A 37 -0.73 12.06 1.71
C SER A 37 -1.70 11.84 0.55
N TYR A 38 -2.59 10.86 0.70
CA TYR A 38 -3.68 10.62 -0.24
C TYR A 38 -4.64 11.82 -0.30
N SER A 39 -5.01 12.22 -1.52
CA SER A 39 -6.04 13.22 -1.76
C SER A 39 -7.09 12.65 -2.71
N VAL A 40 -8.36 12.72 -2.31
CA VAL A 40 -9.48 12.22 -3.12
C VAL A 40 -9.61 13.04 -4.42
N GLY A 41 -9.77 12.35 -5.55
CA GLY A 41 -9.96 12.99 -6.86
C GLY A 41 -8.68 13.57 -7.49
N ALA A 42 -7.50 13.34 -6.91
CA ALA A 42 -6.25 13.74 -7.55
C ALA A 42 -6.04 12.97 -8.88
N PRO A 43 -5.62 13.64 -9.96
CA PRO A 43 -5.48 13.03 -11.28
C PRO A 43 -4.36 11.98 -11.35
N ASP A 44 -3.39 12.05 -10.45
CA ASP A 44 -2.30 11.08 -10.32
C ASP A 44 -2.71 9.80 -9.55
N ASN A 45 -3.94 9.72 -9.04
CA ASN A 45 -4.41 8.53 -8.33
C ASN A 45 -4.68 7.39 -9.31
N VAL A 46 -4.03 6.25 -9.08
CA VAL A 46 -4.26 5.01 -9.83
C VAL A 46 -4.99 4.03 -8.92
N LEU A 47 -6.29 3.88 -9.17
CA LEU A 47 -7.15 2.96 -8.44
C LEU A 47 -6.90 1.53 -8.93
N ASN A 48 -6.54 0.65 -8.01
CA ASN A 48 -6.42 -0.79 -8.24
C ASN A 48 -7.50 -1.49 -7.41
N THR A 49 -8.67 -1.65 -8.01
CA THR A 49 -9.78 -2.39 -7.40
C THR A 49 -9.42 -3.87 -7.29
N LEU A 50 -9.71 -4.48 -6.14
CA LEU A 50 -9.54 -5.91 -5.95
C LEU A 50 -10.67 -6.66 -6.66
N ASP A 51 -10.41 -7.93 -6.99
CA ASP A 51 -11.48 -8.82 -7.43
C ASP A 51 -12.56 -8.91 -6.34
N SER A 52 -13.83 -9.03 -6.72
CA SER A 52 -14.95 -9.11 -5.78
C SER A 52 -14.87 -10.31 -4.84
N SER A 53 -14.00 -11.28 -5.11
CA SER A 53 -13.75 -12.44 -4.26
C SER A 53 -12.68 -12.20 -3.19
N VAL A 54 -11.99 -11.06 -3.22
CA VAL A 54 -10.87 -10.73 -2.33
C VAL A 54 -11.18 -9.48 -1.51
N GLY A 55 -10.91 -9.54 -0.21
CA GLY A 55 -11.00 -8.39 0.70
C GLY A 55 -9.68 -8.15 1.43
N ILE A 56 -9.53 -6.95 1.98
CA ILE A 56 -8.48 -6.59 2.93
C ILE A 56 -9.10 -6.38 4.31
N ARG A 57 -8.49 -6.97 5.34
CA ARG A 57 -8.88 -6.79 6.75
C ARG A 57 -7.65 -6.70 7.64
N ASN A 58 -7.89 -6.54 8.95
CA ASN A 58 -6.85 -6.55 9.98
C ASN A 58 -5.71 -5.56 9.68
N ILE A 59 -6.05 -4.36 9.18
CA ILE A 59 -5.06 -3.32 8.86
C ILE A 59 -4.47 -2.80 10.16
N SER A 60 -3.20 -3.12 10.39
CA SER A 60 -2.41 -2.74 11.55
C SER A 60 -1.12 -2.06 11.09
N LEU A 61 -1.24 -0.80 10.68
CA LEU A 61 -0.11 0.05 10.32
C LEU A 61 0.23 0.99 11.49
N ALA A 62 1.49 1.38 11.59
CA ALA A 62 1.97 2.28 12.64
C ALA A 62 1.12 3.57 12.70
N GLY A 63 0.80 4.01 13.91
CA GLY A 63 -0.03 5.20 14.14
C GLY A 63 -1.50 5.07 13.69
N GLY A 64 -1.99 3.86 13.40
CA GLY A 64 -3.35 3.67 12.88
C GLY A 64 -3.52 4.18 11.45
N ALA A 65 -2.41 4.26 10.71
CA ALA A 65 -2.42 4.69 9.33
C ALA A 65 -3.25 3.75 8.45
N THR A 66 -3.80 4.29 7.37
CA THR A 66 -4.47 3.51 6.31
C THR A 66 -3.80 3.71 4.95
N GLN A 67 -2.63 4.32 4.97
CA GLN A 67 -1.79 4.58 3.81
C GLN A 67 -0.34 4.32 4.19
N VAL A 68 0.45 3.91 3.21
CA VAL A 68 1.90 3.72 3.34
C VAL A 68 2.57 4.69 2.39
N VAL A 69 3.41 5.57 2.90
CA VAL A 69 4.14 6.55 2.09
C VAL A 69 5.62 6.21 2.14
N PHE A 70 6.25 6.19 0.97
CA PHE A 70 7.67 5.91 0.88
C PHE A 70 8.48 7.21 0.82
N ASP A 71 9.53 7.27 1.65
CA ASP A 71 10.49 8.38 1.68
C ASP A 71 11.36 8.37 0.43
N ARG A 72 11.61 9.56 -0.11
CA ARG A 72 12.58 9.76 -1.19
C ARG A 72 13.98 9.32 -0.78
N LEU A 73 14.78 8.92 -1.77
CA LEU A 73 16.18 8.48 -1.65
C LEU A 73 16.41 7.17 -0.88
N THR A 74 15.60 6.87 0.14
CA THR A 74 15.76 5.68 0.99
C THR A 74 14.71 4.62 0.73
N GLY A 75 13.53 4.99 0.24
CA GLY A 75 12.40 4.09 0.04
C GLY A 75 11.87 3.51 1.36
N ARG A 76 12.19 4.12 2.49
CA ARG A 76 11.69 3.75 3.83
C ARG A 76 10.27 4.24 4.02
N THR A 77 9.61 3.78 5.07
CA THR A 77 8.26 4.25 5.43
C THR A 77 8.13 4.33 6.95
N GLY A 78 7.42 5.36 7.43
CA GLY A 78 7.05 5.48 8.84
C GLY A 78 5.81 4.63 9.18
N GLU A 79 5.00 4.29 8.19
CA GLU A 79 3.75 3.55 8.32
C GLU A 79 3.95 2.03 8.19
N SER A 80 5.02 1.50 8.77
CA SER A 80 5.27 0.05 8.79
C SER A 80 4.19 -0.71 9.56
N GLY A 81 3.92 -1.95 9.16
CA GLY A 81 2.92 -2.79 9.81
C GLY A 81 2.46 -3.92 8.91
N THR A 82 1.25 -4.44 9.18
CA THR A 82 0.70 -5.57 8.45
C THR A 82 -0.77 -5.35 8.09
N PHE A 83 -1.22 -6.05 7.06
CA PHE A 83 -2.64 -6.18 6.76
C PHE A 83 -2.88 -7.52 6.04
N GLU A 84 -4.11 -8.02 6.09
CA GLU A 84 -4.43 -9.35 5.60
C GLU A 84 -5.32 -9.29 4.37
N LEU A 85 -4.91 -9.99 3.31
CA LEU A 85 -5.75 -10.33 2.16
C LEU A 85 -6.48 -11.63 2.45
N TYR A 86 -7.77 -11.71 2.19
CA TYR A 86 -8.54 -12.93 2.40
C TYR A 86 -9.56 -13.14 1.28
N LEU A 87 -9.92 -14.39 1.02
CA LEU A 87 -11.03 -14.72 0.14
C LEU A 87 -12.35 -14.48 0.88
N ILE A 88 -13.26 -13.70 0.29
CA ILE A 88 -14.56 -13.40 0.89
C ILE A 88 -15.39 -14.68 1.05
N ASN A 89 -15.31 -15.58 0.08
CA ASN A 89 -16.01 -16.87 0.08
C ASN A 89 -15.32 -17.95 0.95
N ASP A 90 -14.04 -17.78 1.28
CA ASP A 90 -13.30 -18.67 2.20
C ASP A 90 -12.38 -17.85 3.12
N PRO A 91 -12.92 -17.29 4.22
CA PRO A 91 -12.18 -16.34 5.06
C PRO A 91 -10.97 -16.93 5.79
N THR A 92 -10.82 -18.26 5.78
CA THR A 92 -9.65 -19.00 6.28
C THR A 92 -8.49 -18.99 5.29
N SER A 93 -8.76 -18.84 3.99
CA SER A 93 -7.76 -18.63 2.97
C SER A 93 -7.34 -17.16 2.97
N SER A 94 -6.25 -16.88 3.69
CA SER A 94 -5.68 -15.54 3.78
C SER A 94 -4.18 -15.51 3.55
N SER A 95 -3.67 -14.33 3.21
CA SER A 95 -2.26 -14.04 3.11
C SER A 95 -1.97 -12.71 3.80
N THR A 96 -0.93 -12.71 4.64
CA THR A 96 -0.54 -11.53 5.42
C THR A 96 0.50 -10.74 4.64
N ILE A 97 0.18 -9.48 4.36
CA ILE A 97 1.13 -8.55 3.77
C ILE A 97 1.81 -7.78 4.89
N SER A 98 3.13 -7.83 4.88
CA SER A 98 4.00 -7.13 5.83
C SER A 98 4.77 -6.02 5.13
N VAL A 99 4.71 -4.82 5.70
CA VAL A 99 5.49 -3.67 5.27
C VAL A 99 6.48 -3.31 6.37
N SER A 100 7.75 -3.52 6.10
CA SER A 100 8.85 -3.18 7.01
C SER A 100 9.15 -1.69 6.97
N GLY A 101 9.68 -1.11 8.06
CA GLY A 101 10.13 0.29 8.08
C GLY A 101 11.28 0.59 7.09
N SER A 102 11.98 -0.45 6.63
CA SER A 102 12.94 -0.37 5.52
C SER A 102 12.30 -0.22 4.13
N GLY A 103 10.97 -0.31 4.04
CA GLY A 103 10.21 -0.34 2.79
C GLY A 103 10.19 -1.70 2.09
N ILE A 104 10.62 -2.77 2.76
CA ILE A 104 10.51 -4.13 2.22
C ILE A 104 9.07 -4.60 2.38
N ILE A 105 8.51 -5.16 1.30
CA ILE A 105 7.13 -5.68 1.26
C ILE A 105 7.20 -7.19 1.04
N GLU A 106 6.55 -7.94 1.93
CA GLU A 106 6.51 -9.41 1.91
C GLU A 106 5.07 -9.90 2.02
N ALA A 107 4.75 -10.99 1.32
CA ALA A 107 3.49 -11.72 1.45
C ALA A 107 3.78 -13.08 2.07
N ASN A 108 3.09 -13.38 3.17
CA ASN A 108 3.18 -14.63 3.91
C ASN A 108 1.86 -15.39 3.85
#